data_AF-A0A2D0IE42-F1
#
_entry.id   AF-A0A2D0IE42-F1
#
_cell.length_a   1.000
_cell.length_b   1.000
_cell.length_c   1.000
_cell.angle_alpha   90.00
_cell.angle_beta   90.00
_cell.angle_gamma   90.00
#
_symmetry.space_group_name_H-M   'P 1'
#
loop_
_entity.id
_entity.type
_entity.pdbx_description
1 polymer ?
#
loop_
_entity_poly.entity_id
_entity_poly.type
_entity_poly.pdbx_seq_one_letter_code
_entity_poly.pdbx_strand_id
1 'polypeptide(L)'
;MSPDPSAKWQQFLDGARQRVQSAGTTLETGGTLTRLTGLVLEASGIRVPVGSQCLVNSGMQEPVLAEVVGFANERAFLMPAGDVQGLSSGASVVPLAPYMPVPRLGEEVVRKEVRSVPGLLRLPLGEGLLGRVVDAHGEPLDRMGPLLDVAARPLDRVPLNAMDRAPVREPLDTGVRAINGLLTVGRGQRIGLFAGSGVGKSVLMGMMARYTQADVIVVGLIGERGREVKEFIEDILGADGRERSVVVAAPADAPPLLRLQGANYATAVAEDFRDRGKHVLLLMDSLTRYAMAQREIALAIGEPPATKGYPPSCFAKLPQLVERSGNGLNGVGSITAFYTVLTEGDDQQDPIADAARAILDGHIVLSRSLAEAGHYPAIDIGQSASRVMHNVVSREHFDVARRFRAISSRYEKGRDLVQIGAYVQGSDPALDEAIRLHQPMSEYLQQEMHVAAPFEDSVQQMAATIELEEGDDGWR
;
A
#
# COMPACT_ATOMS: atom_id res chain seq x y z
N MET A 1 6.01 6.31 45.71
CA MET A 1 4.76 5.81 46.33
C MET A 1 4.03 5.01 45.26
N SER A 2 3.88 3.69 45.42
CA SER A 2 3.08 2.90 44.48
C SER A 2 1.61 3.36 44.59
N PRO A 3 0.86 3.43 43.48
CA PRO A 3 -0.56 3.76 43.56
C PRO A 3 -1.27 2.74 44.46
N ASP A 4 -2.18 3.21 45.31
CA ASP A 4 -3.03 2.35 46.13
C ASP A 4 -3.73 1.31 45.23
N PRO A 5 -3.52 0.00 45.46
CA PRO A 5 -4.19 -1.04 44.70
C PRO A 5 -5.72 -0.89 44.70
N SER A 6 -6.31 -0.36 45.77
CA SER A 6 -7.75 -0.13 45.89
C SER A 6 -8.25 0.91 44.89
N ALA A 7 -7.47 1.99 44.69
CA ALA A 7 -7.83 3.07 43.77
C ALA A 7 -7.86 2.60 42.31
N LYS A 8 -6.94 1.69 41.91
CA LYS A 8 -6.94 1.11 40.55
C LYS A 8 -8.20 0.28 40.28
N TRP A 9 -8.64 -0.51 41.27
CA TRP A 9 -9.86 -1.31 41.16
C TRP A 9 -11.12 -0.43 41.13
N GLN A 10 -11.18 0.62 41.94
CA GLN A 10 -12.27 1.59 41.89
C GLN A 10 -12.37 2.28 40.54
N GLN A 11 -11.25 2.79 40.02
CA GLN A 11 -11.21 3.44 38.71
C GLN A 11 -11.66 2.50 37.57
N PHE A 12 -11.24 1.23 37.64
CA PHE A 12 -11.68 0.20 36.68
C PHE A 12 -13.19 -0.04 36.75
N LEU A 13 -13.74 -0.24 37.95
CA LEU A 13 -15.16 -0.51 38.15
C LEU A 13 -16.04 0.69 37.76
N ASP A 14 -15.61 1.90 38.12
CA ASP A 14 -16.32 3.13 37.76
C ASP A 14 -16.31 3.33 36.24
N GLY A 15 -15.16 3.08 35.60
CA GLY A 15 -15.03 3.06 34.15
C GLY A 15 -15.98 2.07 33.47
N ALA A 16 -16.06 0.84 33.98
CA ALA A 16 -16.96 -0.18 33.46
C ALA A 16 -18.43 0.20 33.63
N ARG A 17 -18.84 0.73 34.79
CA ARG A 17 -20.22 1.20 35.04
C ARG A 17 -20.59 2.36 34.13
N GLN A 18 -19.70 3.33 33.96
CA GLN A 18 -19.95 4.48 33.11
C GLN A 18 -20.15 4.05 31.65
N ARG A 19 -19.36 3.09 31.13
CA ARG A 19 -19.55 2.53 29.78
C ARG A 19 -20.96 1.97 29.57
N VAL A 20 -21.47 1.21 30.54
CA VAL A 20 -22.83 0.65 30.48
C VAL A 20 -23.88 1.75 30.50
N GLN A 21 -23.70 2.79 31.33
CA GLN A 21 -24.63 3.92 31.41
C GLN A 21 -24.62 4.78 30.14
N SER A 22 -23.44 5.02 29.54
CA SER A 22 -23.29 5.85 28.34
C SER A 22 -23.74 5.16 27.06
N ALA A 23 -23.72 3.82 27.01
CA ALA A 23 -24.14 3.06 25.83
C ALA A 23 -25.66 3.20 25.57
N GLY A 24 -26.45 3.46 26.62
CA GLY A 24 -27.90 3.47 26.56
C GLY A 24 -28.49 2.07 26.32
N THR A 25 -29.63 1.77 26.91
CA THR A 25 -30.43 0.59 26.53
C THR A 25 -31.32 0.96 25.35
N THR A 26 -30.80 0.82 24.13
CA THR A 26 -31.61 0.92 22.91
C THR A 26 -32.13 -0.47 22.54
N LEU A 27 -33.39 -0.56 22.09
CA LEU A 27 -33.88 -1.76 21.43
C LEU A 27 -33.02 -2.01 20.18
N GLU A 28 -32.55 -3.25 20.00
CA GLU A 28 -31.77 -3.62 18.83
C GLU A 28 -32.63 -3.52 17.57
N THR A 29 -32.22 -2.70 16.61
CA THR A 29 -32.85 -2.61 15.30
C THR A 29 -32.30 -3.72 14.41
N GLY A 30 -33.12 -4.73 14.12
CA GLY A 30 -32.76 -5.87 13.27
C GLY A 30 -33.61 -5.94 12.01
N GLY A 31 -32.98 -6.40 10.93
CA GLY A 31 -33.63 -6.79 9.68
C GLY A 31 -33.60 -8.31 9.47
N THR A 32 -34.04 -8.72 8.30
CA THR A 32 -34.06 -10.12 7.87
C THR A 32 -33.46 -10.26 6.49
N LEU A 33 -32.65 -11.30 6.28
CA LEU A 33 -32.13 -11.69 4.98
C LEU A 33 -33.30 -12.17 4.11
N THR A 34 -33.53 -11.49 2.99
CA THR A 34 -34.64 -11.76 2.07
C THR A 34 -34.18 -12.52 0.83
N ARG A 35 -32.93 -12.33 0.40
CA ARG A 35 -32.39 -12.95 -0.79
C ARG A 35 -30.87 -13.10 -0.69
N LEU A 36 -30.38 -14.17 -1.30
CA LEU A 36 -28.96 -14.42 -1.54
C LEU A 36 -28.82 -14.72 -3.03
N THR A 37 -28.03 -13.93 -3.77
CA THR A 37 -27.78 -14.17 -5.20
C THR A 37 -26.33 -13.90 -5.52
N GLY A 38 -25.54 -14.97 -5.66
CA GLY A 38 -24.10 -14.87 -5.87
C GLY A 38 -23.41 -14.21 -4.68
N LEU A 39 -22.70 -13.12 -4.94
CA LEU A 39 -21.92 -12.38 -3.94
C LEU A 39 -22.74 -11.36 -3.13
N VAL A 40 -23.97 -11.04 -3.55
CA VAL A 40 -24.78 -9.99 -2.90
C VAL A 40 -25.93 -10.61 -2.12
N LEU A 41 -26.08 -10.14 -0.88
CA LEU A 41 -27.18 -10.43 0.02
C LEU A 41 -28.18 -9.26 -0.01
N GLU A 42 -29.48 -9.53 0.00
CA GLU A 42 -30.51 -8.49 0.18
C GLU A 42 -31.17 -8.64 1.55
N ALA A 43 -31.14 -7.57 2.36
CA ALA A 43 -31.80 -7.52 3.66
C ALA A 43 -32.91 -6.47 3.68
N SER A 44 -33.99 -6.77 4.40
CA SER A 44 -35.12 -5.87 4.64
C SER A 44 -35.22 -5.54 6.13
N GLY A 45 -35.75 -4.37 6.49
CA GLY A 45 -35.94 -3.96 7.88
C GLY A 45 -34.70 -3.37 8.57
N ILE A 46 -33.58 -3.25 7.84
CA ILE A 46 -32.37 -2.59 8.30
C ILE A 46 -32.13 -1.28 7.53
N ARG A 47 -31.95 -0.17 8.25
CA ARG A 47 -31.72 1.17 7.67
C ARG A 47 -30.45 1.78 8.25
N VAL A 48 -29.32 1.41 7.64
CA VAL A 48 -27.99 1.90 8.02
C VAL A 48 -27.27 2.48 6.80
N PRO A 49 -26.32 3.41 6.99
CA PRO A 49 -25.53 3.97 5.89
C PRO A 49 -24.73 2.92 5.11
N VAL A 50 -24.42 3.20 3.84
CA VAL A 50 -23.41 2.46 3.07
C VAL A 50 -22.07 2.50 3.82
N GLY A 51 -21.36 1.38 3.84
CA GLY A 51 -20.14 1.16 4.63
C GLY A 51 -20.38 0.61 6.03
N SER A 52 -21.64 0.55 6.48
CA SER A 52 -21.97 -0.03 7.78
C SER A 52 -21.80 -1.55 7.76
N GLN A 53 -21.11 -2.07 8.77
CA GLN A 53 -20.98 -3.48 9.05
C GLN A 53 -22.25 -4.01 9.72
N CYS A 54 -22.59 -5.25 9.39
CA CYS A 54 -23.73 -5.99 9.87
C CYS A 54 -23.31 -7.44 10.18
N LEU A 55 -23.95 -8.06 11.15
CA LEU A 55 -23.86 -9.50 11.40
C LEU A 55 -25.10 -10.18 10.85
N VAL A 56 -24.90 -11.21 10.03
CA VAL A 56 -25.96 -12.07 9.50
C VAL A 56 -25.95 -13.38 10.29
N ASN A 57 -27.03 -13.67 10.99
CA ASN A 57 -27.15 -14.82 11.88
C ASN A 57 -28.27 -15.75 11.43
N SER A 58 -27.92 -16.98 11.04
CA SER A 58 -28.87 -18.04 10.70
C SER A 58 -29.29 -18.92 11.89
N GLY A 59 -28.71 -18.70 13.08
CA GLY A 59 -28.98 -19.42 14.32
C GLY A 59 -28.28 -20.78 14.46
N MET A 60 -27.74 -21.32 13.36
CA MET A 60 -27.14 -22.67 13.31
C MET A 60 -25.61 -22.67 13.19
N GLN A 61 -25.01 -21.55 12.79
CA GLN A 61 -23.59 -21.40 12.50
C GLN A 61 -23.06 -20.09 13.08
N GLU A 62 -21.74 -19.88 12.98
CA GLU A 62 -21.14 -18.60 13.34
C GLU A 62 -21.74 -17.47 12.49
N PRO A 63 -22.02 -16.30 13.10
CA PRO A 63 -22.53 -15.16 12.37
C PRO A 63 -21.56 -14.71 11.27
N VAL A 64 -22.10 -14.42 10.10
CA VAL A 64 -21.32 -13.94 8.96
C VAL A 64 -21.29 -12.42 8.99
N LEU A 65 -20.09 -11.84 9.06
CA LEU A 65 -19.92 -10.40 8.92
C LEU A 65 -20.22 -9.99 7.48
N ALA A 66 -20.93 -8.87 7.29
CA ALA A 66 -21.23 -8.30 6.00
C ALA A 66 -21.21 -6.77 6.04
N GLU A 67 -20.90 -6.13 4.91
CA GLU A 67 -20.93 -4.66 4.79
C GLU A 67 -22.04 -4.23 3.85
N VAL A 68 -22.73 -3.14 4.19
CA VAL A 68 -23.74 -2.51 3.33
C VAL A 68 -23.04 -1.81 2.17
N VAL A 69 -23.17 -2.36 0.97
CA VAL A 69 -22.55 -1.82 -0.25
C VAL A 69 -23.50 -0.93 -1.06
N GLY A 70 -24.79 -0.95 -0.74
CA GLY A 70 -25.80 -0.14 -1.42
C GLY A 70 -27.20 -0.38 -0.86
N PHE A 71 -28.19 0.28 -1.43
CA PHE A 71 -29.60 0.03 -1.13
C PHE A 71 -30.47 0.37 -2.34
N ALA A 72 -31.64 -0.26 -2.40
CA ALA A 72 -32.70 0.07 -3.35
C ALA A 72 -34.04 0.01 -2.63
N ASN A 73 -34.75 1.14 -2.60
CA ASN A 73 -35.99 1.29 -1.83
C ASN A 73 -35.79 0.91 -0.35
N GLU A 74 -36.54 -0.08 0.14
CA GLU A 74 -36.49 -0.58 1.52
C GLU A 74 -35.53 -1.77 1.71
N ARG A 75 -34.70 -2.08 0.70
CA ARG A 75 -33.74 -3.19 0.76
C ARG A 75 -32.31 -2.68 0.81
N ALA A 76 -31.53 -3.19 1.75
CA ALA A 76 -30.09 -3.03 1.81
C ALA A 76 -29.40 -4.15 1.03
N PHE A 77 -28.37 -3.81 0.28
CA PHE A 77 -27.46 -4.77 -0.36
C PHE A 77 -26.24 -4.94 0.52
N LEU A 78 -25.97 -6.17 0.94
CA LEU A 78 -24.84 -6.52 1.80
C LEU A 78 -23.86 -7.39 1.02
N MET A 79 -22.58 -7.18 1.26
CA MET A 79 -21.50 -8.03 0.76
C MET A 79 -20.90 -8.78 1.96
N PRO A 80 -20.90 -10.12 1.94
CA PRO A 80 -20.33 -10.92 3.02
C PRO A 80 -18.80 -10.81 3.04
N ALA A 81 -18.24 -10.78 4.24
CA ALA A 81 -16.81 -10.82 4.51
C ALA A 81 -16.33 -12.25 4.84
N GLY A 82 -17.21 -13.25 4.81
CA GLY A 82 -16.91 -14.65 5.08
C GLY A 82 -17.74 -15.60 4.21
N ASP A 83 -17.71 -16.89 4.54
CA ASP A 83 -18.51 -17.90 3.84
C ASP A 83 -20.01 -17.68 4.06
N VAL A 84 -20.81 -17.85 3.01
CA VAL A 84 -22.27 -17.72 3.04
C VAL A 84 -22.97 -19.08 3.08
N GLN A 85 -22.23 -20.18 2.98
CA GLN A 85 -22.80 -21.52 3.10
C GLN A 85 -23.50 -21.68 4.46
N GLY A 86 -24.78 -22.04 4.43
CA GLY A 86 -25.60 -22.20 5.64
C GLY A 86 -26.38 -20.94 6.04
N LEU A 87 -26.23 -19.82 5.31
CA LEU A 87 -27.19 -18.72 5.39
C LEU A 87 -28.52 -19.12 4.73
N SER A 88 -29.61 -18.78 5.39
CA SER A 88 -30.97 -19.11 4.96
C SER A 88 -31.85 -17.86 4.88
N SER A 89 -32.90 -17.93 4.06
CA SER A 89 -33.91 -16.88 4.02
C SER A 89 -34.55 -16.72 5.41
N GLY A 90 -34.69 -15.47 5.85
CA GLY A 90 -35.17 -15.13 7.19
C GLY A 90 -34.07 -15.02 8.25
N ALA A 91 -32.80 -15.28 7.92
CA ALA A 91 -31.68 -15.04 8.84
C ALA A 91 -31.71 -13.60 9.37
N SER A 92 -31.41 -13.42 10.64
CA SER A 92 -31.41 -12.09 11.27
C SER A 92 -30.21 -11.28 10.78
N VAL A 93 -30.43 -9.99 10.49
CA VAL A 93 -29.38 -9.05 10.10
C VAL A 93 -29.38 -7.91 11.10
N VAL A 94 -28.29 -7.75 11.85
CA VAL A 94 -28.17 -6.68 12.85
C VAL A 94 -26.95 -5.82 12.54
N PRO A 95 -27.02 -4.48 12.69
CA PRO A 95 -25.83 -3.63 12.61
C PRO A 95 -24.78 -4.11 13.60
N LEU A 96 -23.52 -4.18 13.16
CA LEU A 96 -22.42 -4.58 14.03
C LEU A 96 -22.34 -3.58 15.20
N ALA A 97 -22.33 -4.12 16.41
CA ALA A 97 -22.11 -3.31 17.60
C ALA A 97 -20.72 -2.66 17.52
N PRO A 98 -20.56 -1.39 17.95
CA PRO A 98 -19.26 -0.74 17.93
C PRO A 98 -18.26 -1.56 18.74
N TYR A 99 -17.09 -1.86 18.17
CA TYR A 99 -16.02 -2.54 18.91
C TYR A 99 -15.70 -1.75 20.19
N MET A 100 -15.70 -2.47 21.31
CA MET A 100 -15.38 -1.94 22.63
C MET A 100 -14.17 -2.71 23.18
N PRO A 101 -13.01 -2.05 23.39
CA PRO A 101 -11.85 -2.73 23.94
C PRO A 101 -12.17 -3.28 25.33
N VAL A 102 -11.74 -4.52 25.58
CA VAL A 102 -11.89 -5.19 26.88
C VAL A 102 -11.26 -4.29 27.95
N PRO A 103 -12.00 -3.87 29.00
CA PRO A 103 -11.42 -3.08 30.07
C PRO A 103 -10.24 -3.83 30.70
N ARG A 104 -9.09 -3.18 30.87
CA ARG A 104 -7.93 -3.74 31.59
C ARG A 104 -7.65 -2.93 32.86
N LEU A 105 -7.26 -3.64 33.92
CA LEU A 105 -6.95 -3.01 35.20
C LEU A 105 -5.71 -2.12 35.06
N GLY A 106 -5.86 -0.83 35.37
CA GLY A 106 -4.76 0.15 35.33
C GLY A 106 -4.65 0.94 34.02
N GLU A 107 -5.48 0.68 33.02
CA GLU A 107 -5.59 1.55 31.84
C GLU A 107 -6.51 2.74 32.11
N GLU A 108 -6.11 3.95 31.68
CA GLU A 108 -6.98 5.11 31.73
C GLU A 108 -8.14 4.95 30.73
N VAL A 109 -9.36 5.11 31.24
CA VAL A 109 -10.57 5.13 30.40
C VAL A 109 -10.56 6.41 29.56
N VAL A 110 -10.30 6.27 28.26
CA VAL A 110 -10.36 7.40 27.32
C VAL A 110 -11.77 7.99 27.32
N ARG A 111 -11.90 9.20 27.85
CA ARG A 111 -13.15 9.92 28.15
C ARG A 111 -13.87 10.52 26.92
N LYS A 112 -13.37 10.33 25.71
CA LYS A 112 -13.97 10.98 24.53
C LYS A 112 -15.27 10.25 24.15
N GLU A 113 -16.38 10.98 24.22
CA GLU A 113 -17.65 10.65 23.57
C GLU A 113 -17.37 10.40 22.09
N VAL A 114 -17.19 9.13 21.73
CA VAL A 114 -17.17 8.78 20.32
C VAL A 114 -18.62 8.68 19.92
N ARG A 115 -19.11 9.60 19.07
CA ARG A 115 -20.40 9.43 18.39
C ARG A 115 -20.39 8.04 17.76
N SER A 116 -21.09 7.08 18.37
CA SER A 116 -21.16 5.71 17.90
C SER A 116 -22.20 5.67 16.79
N VAL A 117 -21.74 5.71 15.54
CA VAL A 117 -22.59 5.37 14.40
C VAL A 117 -22.71 3.84 14.39
N PRO A 118 -23.92 3.26 14.47
CA PRO A 118 -24.11 1.81 14.38
C PRO A 118 -23.48 1.25 13.10
N GLY A 119 -22.79 0.12 13.20
CA GLY A 119 -22.11 -0.51 12.06
C GLY A 119 -20.80 0.17 11.62
N LEU A 120 -20.31 1.21 12.29
CA LEU A 120 -19.01 1.79 11.95
C LEU A 120 -17.87 0.81 12.23
N LEU A 121 -17.14 0.42 11.19
CA LEU A 121 -15.97 -0.46 11.30
C LEU A 121 -14.86 0.22 12.11
N ARG A 122 -14.43 -0.44 13.20
CA ARG A 122 -13.32 -0.01 14.03
C ARG A 122 -12.29 -1.11 14.11
N LEU A 123 -11.04 -0.76 13.83
CA LEU A 123 -9.92 -1.70 13.75
C LEU A 123 -8.83 -1.31 14.76
N PRO A 124 -8.03 -2.28 15.24
CA PRO A 124 -6.94 -2.01 16.16
C PRO A 124 -5.85 -1.16 15.48
N LEU A 125 -5.48 -0.04 16.07
CA LEU A 125 -4.37 0.80 15.61
C LEU A 125 -3.43 1.10 16.78
N GLY A 126 -2.13 0.92 16.59
CA GLY A 126 -1.13 1.18 17.63
C GLY A 126 0.22 0.54 17.36
N GLU A 127 1.15 0.76 18.29
CA GLU A 127 2.53 0.28 18.17
C GLU A 127 2.63 -1.23 18.29
N GLY A 128 1.69 -1.90 18.98
CA GLY A 128 1.70 -3.36 19.05
C GLY A 128 1.31 -4.09 17.76
N LEU A 129 1.12 -3.35 16.65
CA LEU A 129 1.08 -3.91 15.30
C LEU A 129 2.48 -4.14 14.70
N LEU A 130 3.53 -3.50 15.22
CA LEU A 130 4.90 -3.68 14.72
C LEU A 130 5.35 -5.13 14.90
N GLY A 131 5.96 -5.70 13.85
CA GLY A 131 6.35 -7.11 13.82
C GLY A 131 5.21 -8.09 13.51
N ARG A 132 3.96 -7.61 13.45
CA ARG A 132 2.76 -8.44 13.32
C ARG A 132 2.30 -8.58 11.87
N VAL A 133 1.67 -9.72 11.61
CA VAL A 133 0.92 -9.99 10.37
C VAL A 133 -0.54 -10.13 10.72
N VAL A 134 -1.39 -9.29 10.14
CA VAL A 134 -2.83 -9.21 10.42
C VAL A 134 -3.65 -9.26 9.14
N ASP A 135 -4.92 -9.63 9.26
CA ASP A 135 -5.86 -9.58 8.15
C ASP A 135 -6.50 -8.18 7.98
N ALA A 136 -7.50 -8.08 7.09
CA ALA A 136 -8.24 -6.85 6.82
C ALA A 136 -9.06 -6.30 8.00
N HIS A 137 -9.30 -7.12 9.03
CA HIS A 137 -9.99 -6.74 10.26
C HIS A 137 -9.08 -6.64 11.48
N GLY A 138 -7.76 -6.77 11.28
CA GLY A 138 -6.79 -6.69 12.38
C GLY A 138 -6.68 -7.97 13.20
N GLU A 139 -7.22 -9.10 12.73
CA GLU A 139 -7.03 -10.39 13.35
C GLU A 139 -5.61 -10.93 13.04
N PRO A 140 -4.85 -11.41 14.04
CA PRO A 140 -3.51 -11.92 13.81
C PRO A 140 -3.47 -13.19 12.95
N LEU A 141 -2.70 -13.14 11.87
CA LEU A 141 -2.40 -14.29 10.99
C LEU A 141 -1.09 -15.01 11.39
N ASP A 142 -0.24 -14.36 12.17
CA ASP A 142 1.09 -14.84 12.57
C ASP A 142 1.10 -15.87 13.72
N ARG A 143 -0.06 -16.17 14.32
CA ARG A 143 -0.20 -17.07 15.47
C ARG A 143 0.63 -16.67 16.70
N MET A 144 1.03 -15.41 16.82
CA MET A 144 1.80 -14.89 17.96
C MET A 144 0.93 -14.47 19.15
N GLY A 145 -0.35 -14.86 19.16
CA GLY A 145 -1.32 -14.46 20.16
C GLY A 145 -1.99 -13.11 19.87
N PRO A 146 -2.76 -12.55 20.82
CA PRO A 146 -3.53 -11.33 20.60
C PRO A 146 -2.64 -10.10 20.39
N LEU A 147 -3.19 -9.06 19.76
CA LEU A 147 -2.55 -7.75 19.70
C LEU A 147 -2.57 -7.08 21.08
N LEU A 148 -1.42 -6.52 21.48
CA LEU A 148 -1.28 -5.67 22.66
C LEU A 148 -1.05 -4.23 22.19
N ASP A 149 -1.16 -3.24 23.08
CA ASP A 149 -0.83 -1.83 22.79
C ASP A 149 -1.49 -1.24 21.53
N VAL A 150 -2.74 -1.64 21.28
CA VAL A 150 -3.60 -1.16 20.21
C VAL A 150 -4.87 -0.52 20.76
N ALA A 151 -5.37 0.50 20.09
CA ALA A 151 -6.64 1.13 20.37
C ALA A 151 -7.56 0.99 19.15
N ALA A 152 -8.81 0.61 19.37
CA ALA A 152 -9.77 0.51 18.28
C ALA A 152 -10.21 1.89 17.80
N ARG A 153 -9.95 2.18 16.53
CA ARG A 153 -10.27 3.45 15.89
C ARG A 153 -11.09 3.23 14.62
N PRO A 154 -11.95 4.19 14.24
CA PRO A 154 -12.63 4.16 12.95
C PRO A 154 -11.63 4.04 11.80
N LEU A 155 -11.99 3.25 10.79
CA LEU A 155 -11.19 3.13 9.58
C LEU A 155 -11.27 4.41 8.73
N ASP A 156 -12.45 5.02 8.67
CA ASP A 156 -12.68 6.30 7.99
C ASP A 156 -12.10 7.45 8.80
N ARG A 157 -11.11 8.14 8.22
CA ARG A 157 -10.54 9.39 8.76
C ARG A 157 -11.01 10.59 7.96
N VAL A 158 -11.07 11.74 8.64
CA VAL A 158 -11.33 13.03 7.97
C VAL A 158 -10.15 13.31 7.04
N PRO A 159 -10.39 13.50 5.72
CA PRO A 159 -9.32 13.81 4.78
C PRO A 159 -8.54 15.05 5.21
N LEU A 160 -7.22 15.00 5.11
CA LEU A 160 -6.39 16.18 5.30
C LEU A 160 -6.59 17.14 4.12
N ASN A 161 -6.86 18.41 4.42
CA ASN A 161 -6.89 19.47 3.43
C ASN A 161 -5.53 19.54 2.71
N ALA A 162 -5.54 19.55 1.38
CA ALA A 162 -4.34 19.57 0.57
C ALA A 162 -3.44 20.79 0.84
N MET A 163 -4.03 21.95 1.18
CA MET A 163 -3.28 23.18 1.45
C MET A 163 -2.55 23.17 2.80
N ASP A 164 -2.94 22.29 3.71
CA ASP A 164 -2.33 22.19 5.04
C ASP A 164 -1.19 21.15 5.07
N ARG A 165 -0.96 20.43 3.97
CA ARG A 165 0.12 19.44 3.85
C ARG A 165 1.46 20.12 3.60
N ALA A 166 2.51 19.61 4.23
CA ALA A 166 3.85 20.06 3.92
C ALA A 166 4.27 19.64 2.50
N PRO A 167 4.92 20.52 1.72
CA PRO A 167 5.41 20.17 0.38
C PRO A 167 6.53 19.12 0.46
N VAL A 168 6.67 18.34 -0.61
CA VAL A 168 7.77 17.36 -0.74
C VAL A 168 9.07 18.09 -1.08
N ARG A 169 9.99 18.19 -0.11
CA ARG A 169 11.26 18.92 -0.22
C ARG A 169 12.49 18.13 0.24
N GLU A 170 12.29 17.06 0.98
CA GLU A 170 13.38 16.24 1.52
C GLU A 170 13.47 14.93 0.72
N PRO A 171 14.68 14.50 0.29
CA PRO A 171 14.86 13.20 -0.32
C PRO A 171 14.59 12.09 0.70
N LEU A 172 14.07 10.97 0.22
CA LEU A 172 13.95 9.73 0.96
C LEU A 172 15.01 8.76 0.43
N ASP A 173 15.93 8.34 1.31
CA ASP A 173 16.86 7.26 1.00
C ASP A 173 16.09 5.93 0.97
N THR A 174 15.99 5.33 -0.21
CA THR A 174 15.32 4.04 -0.45
C THR A 174 16.25 2.84 -0.28
N GLY A 175 17.55 3.09 -0.17
CA GLY A 175 18.61 2.08 -0.20
C GLY A 175 18.79 1.39 -1.57
N VAL A 176 18.13 1.87 -2.63
CA VAL A 176 18.27 1.34 -4.00
C VAL A 176 18.94 2.38 -4.88
N ARG A 177 20.14 2.06 -5.38
CA ARG A 177 21.06 3.00 -6.04
C ARG A 177 20.45 3.68 -7.25
N ALA A 178 19.83 2.91 -8.14
CA ALA A 178 19.17 3.45 -9.33
C ALA A 178 18.02 4.42 -8.95
N ILE A 179 17.30 4.15 -7.87
CA ILE A 179 16.21 5.01 -7.39
C ILE A 179 16.78 6.29 -6.76
N ASN A 180 17.72 6.14 -5.82
CA ASN A 180 18.36 7.26 -5.12
C ASN A 180 19.06 8.22 -6.09
N GLY A 181 19.82 7.70 -7.05
CA GLY A 181 20.59 8.51 -7.99
C GLY A 181 19.77 9.07 -9.17
N LEU A 182 18.95 8.26 -9.85
CA LEU A 182 18.34 8.64 -11.14
C LEU A 182 16.85 8.99 -11.05
N LEU A 183 16.16 8.49 -10.03
CA LEU A 183 14.70 8.57 -9.89
C LEU A 183 14.32 9.05 -8.48
N THR A 184 15.09 9.98 -7.92
CA THR A 184 15.07 10.30 -6.50
C THR A 184 13.66 10.55 -5.97
N VAL A 185 13.37 9.86 -4.88
CA VAL A 185 12.08 9.90 -4.20
C VAL A 185 12.11 10.93 -3.08
N GLY A 186 11.02 11.66 -2.89
CA GLY A 186 10.86 12.58 -1.78
C GLY A 186 10.00 12.01 -0.64
N ARG A 187 10.21 12.52 0.58
CA ARG A 187 9.35 12.22 1.73
C ARG A 187 7.92 12.72 1.51
N GLY A 188 6.96 11.81 1.63
CA GLY A 188 5.54 12.06 1.34
C GLY A 188 5.17 11.92 -0.14
N GLN A 189 6.06 11.40 -1.00
CA GLN A 189 5.75 11.16 -2.41
C GLN A 189 4.93 9.89 -2.60
N ARG A 190 4.11 9.86 -3.66
CA ARG A 190 3.33 8.71 -4.08
C ARG A 190 3.84 8.21 -5.43
N ILE A 191 4.30 6.97 -5.47
CA ILE A 191 5.00 6.41 -6.63
C ILE A 191 4.31 5.12 -7.06
N GLY A 192 4.15 4.92 -8.35
CA GLY A 192 3.71 3.63 -8.87
C GLY A 192 4.87 2.71 -9.18
N LEU A 193 4.77 1.43 -8.85
CA LEU A 193 5.72 0.39 -9.26
C LEU A 193 5.05 -0.51 -10.30
N PHE A 194 5.36 -0.27 -11.57
CA PHE A 194 4.77 -0.93 -12.72
C PHE A 194 5.61 -2.15 -13.04
N ALA A 195 5.04 -3.34 -12.90
CA ALA A 195 5.79 -4.57 -13.05
C ALA A 195 4.92 -5.72 -13.57
N GLY A 196 5.49 -6.52 -14.45
CA GLY A 196 4.94 -7.83 -14.81
C GLY A 196 5.25 -8.91 -13.76
N SER A 197 4.71 -10.11 -13.97
CA SER A 197 5.13 -11.27 -13.19
C SER A 197 6.59 -11.66 -13.50
N GLY A 198 7.35 -12.05 -12.47
CA GLY A 198 8.70 -12.61 -12.61
C GLY A 198 9.84 -11.61 -12.84
N VAL A 199 9.58 -10.30 -12.87
CA VAL A 199 10.61 -9.27 -13.15
C VAL A 199 11.35 -8.75 -11.90
N GLY A 200 11.13 -9.36 -10.73
CA GLY A 200 11.78 -8.97 -9.48
C GLY A 200 11.02 -7.94 -8.61
N LYS A 201 9.72 -7.72 -8.84
CA LYS A 201 8.86 -6.81 -8.04
C LYS A 201 9.02 -7.04 -6.53
N SER A 202 8.78 -8.27 -6.08
CA SER A 202 8.76 -8.62 -4.66
C SER A 202 10.14 -8.44 -4.02
N VAL A 203 11.22 -8.78 -4.76
CA VAL A 203 12.60 -8.58 -4.29
C VAL A 203 12.91 -7.10 -4.11
N LEU A 204 12.57 -6.25 -5.08
CA LEU A 204 12.75 -4.80 -4.97
C LEU A 204 11.96 -4.20 -3.81
N MET A 205 10.71 -4.63 -3.61
CA MET A 205 9.93 -4.24 -2.43
C MET A 205 10.60 -4.66 -1.12
N GLY A 206 11.16 -5.86 -1.05
CA GLY A 206 11.93 -6.33 0.08
C GLY A 206 13.18 -5.49 0.36
N MET A 207 13.93 -5.13 -0.69
CA MET A 207 15.07 -4.22 -0.57
C MET A 207 14.64 -2.88 0.02
N MET A 208 13.56 -2.27 -0.49
CA MET A 208 13.04 -1.02 0.04
C MET A 208 12.56 -1.17 1.49
N ALA A 209 11.86 -2.25 1.83
CA ALA A 209 11.39 -2.49 3.20
C ALA A 209 12.55 -2.62 4.21
N ARG A 210 13.68 -3.21 3.81
CA ARG A 210 14.87 -3.32 4.67
C ARG A 210 15.67 -2.02 4.74
N TYR A 211 15.95 -1.40 3.60
CA TYR A 211 16.99 -0.36 3.50
C TYR A 211 16.46 1.07 3.52
N THR A 212 15.15 1.28 3.32
CA THR A 212 14.60 2.64 3.36
C THR A 212 14.76 3.25 4.74
N GLN A 213 15.22 4.50 4.77
CA GLN A 213 15.31 5.31 5.98
C GLN A 213 13.93 5.90 6.35
N ALA A 214 13.09 5.05 6.95
CA ALA A 214 11.78 5.38 7.50
C ALA A 214 11.65 4.85 8.93
N ASP A 215 10.81 5.46 9.77
CA ASP A 215 10.60 4.98 11.14
C ASP A 215 9.82 3.67 11.16
N VAL A 216 8.83 3.52 10.26
CA VAL A 216 7.92 2.38 10.21
C VAL A 216 7.67 1.99 8.76
N ILE A 217 7.59 0.69 8.50
CA ILE A 217 7.17 0.15 7.20
C ILE A 217 5.77 -0.44 7.35
N VAL A 218 4.88 -0.16 6.40
CA VAL A 218 3.56 -0.79 6.34
C VAL A 218 3.43 -1.46 4.99
N VAL A 219 3.11 -2.75 4.98
CA VAL A 219 2.98 -3.55 3.76
C VAL A 219 1.54 -4.05 3.65
N GLY A 220 0.84 -3.64 2.60
CA GLY A 220 -0.47 -4.17 2.23
C GLY A 220 -0.32 -5.20 1.11
N LEU A 221 -0.61 -6.46 1.39
CA LEU A 221 -0.57 -7.57 0.42
C LEU A 221 -2.00 -7.98 0.07
N ILE A 222 -2.49 -7.51 -1.08
CA ILE A 222 -3.88 -7.52 -1.50
C ILE A 222 -4.05 -8.38 -2.75
N GLY A 223 -4.82 -9.45 -2.64
CA GLY A 223 -5.16 -10.33 -3.77
C GLY A 223 -3.99 -11.17 -4.31
N GLU A 224 -2.87 -11.23 -3.58
CA GLU A 224 -1.76 -12.13 -3.87
C GLU A 224 -2.06 -13.55 -3.35
N ARG A 225 -1.39 -14.56 -3.89
CA ARG A 225 -1.64 -15.94 -3.42
C ARG A 225 -1.09 -16.12 -2.01
N GLY A 226 -1.77 -16.91 -1.17
CA GLY A 226 -1.33 -17.12 0.23
C GLY A 226 0.11 -17.62 0.38
N ARG A 227 0.61 -18.43 -0.58
CA ARG A 227 2.03 -18.85 -0.59
C ARG A 227 3.00 -17.70 -0.87
N GLU A 228 2.62 -16.79 -1.77
CA GLU A 228 3.43 -15.62 -2.18
C GLU A 228 3.48 -14.61 -1.03
N VAL A 229 2.37 -14.46 -0.28
CA VAL A 229 2.32 -13.70 0.98
C VAL A 229 3.29 -14.27 2.00
N LYS A 230 3.26 -15.59 2.22
CA LYS A 230 4.14 -16.25 3.19
C LYS A 230 5.62 -16.10 2.80
N GLU A 231 5.96 -16.40 1.55
CA GLU A 231 7.31 -16.25 0.98
C GLU A 231 7.81 -14.80 1.12
N PHE A 232 6.95 -13.81 0.85
CA PHE A 232 7.31 -12.41 1.03
C PHE A 232 7.68 -12.08 2.48
N ILE A 233 6.95 -12.62 3.45
CA ILE A 233 7.20 -12.33 4.87
C ILE A 233 8.45 -13.06 5.38
N GLU A 234 8.61 -14.33 5.03
CA GLU A 234 9.68 -15.18 5.58
C GLU A 234 11.01 -14.98 4.85
N ASP A 235 11.01 -15.01 3.51
CA ASP A 235 12.23 -15.07 2.71
C ASP A 235 12.66 -13.70 2.17
N ILE A 236 11.68 -12.83 1.87
CA ILE A 236 11.97 -11.51 1.31
C ILE A 236 12.14 -10.48 2.41
N LEU A 237 11.17 -10.32 3.31
CA LEU A 237 11.24 -9.30 4.37
C LEU A 237 12.27 -9.70 5.45
N GLY A 238 12.29 -10.98 5.81
CA GLY A 238 13.17 -11.52 6.85
C GLY A 238 12.84 -11.00 8.25
N ALA A 239 13.59 -11.45 9.26
CA ALA A 239 13.37 -11.05 10.65
C ALA A 239 13.57 -9.53 10.86
N ASP A 240 14.67 -8.98 10.33
CA ASP A 240 15.06 -7.57 10.51
C ASP A 240 14.06 -6.62 9.85
N GLY A 241 13.62 -6.94 8.63
CA GLY A 241 12.60 -6.15 7.94
C GLY A 241 11.25 -6.25 8.66
N ARG A 242 10.91 -7.43 9.18
CA ARG A 242 9.62 -7.69 9.83
C ARG A 242 9.46 -6.92 11.13
N GLU A 243 10.48 -6.85 11.98
CA GLU A 243 10.40 -6.20 13.31
C GLU A 243 9.89 -4.76 13.23
N ARG A 244 10.32 -4.00 12.21
CA ARG A 244 9.90 -2.61 11.94
C ARG A 244 8.71 -2.47 10.99
N SER A 245 8.10 -3.59 10.59
CA SER A 245 7.01 -3.63 9.62
C SER A 245 5.68 -4.02 10.25
N VAL A 246 4.59 -3.46 9.73
CA VAL A 246 3.23 -3.99 9.90
C VAL A 246 2.79 -4.59 8.58
N VAL A 247 2.41 -5.86 8.57
CA VAL A 247 1.92 -6.54 7.35
C VAL A 247 0.42 -6.75 7.46
N VAL A 248 -0.33 -6.18 6.52
CA VAL A 248 -1.77 -6.41 6.36
C VAL A 248 -1.97 -7.27 5.12
N ALA A 249 -2.49 -8.48 5.29
CA ALA A 249 -2.66 -9.44 4.20
C ALA A 249 -4.15 -9.75 3.96
N ALA A 250 -4.59 -9.59 2.71
CA ALA A 250 -5.90 -10.03 2.22
C ALA A 250 -5.67 -10.90 0.97
N PRO A 251 -5.49 -12.22 1.12
CA PRO A 251 -5.14 -13.13 0.03
C PRO A 251 -6.17 -13.19 -1.11
N ALA A 252 -5.79 -13.78 -2.25
CA ALA A 252 -6.63 -13.90 -3.45
C ALA A 252 -7.94 -14.68 -3.23
N ASP A 253 -7.96 -15.64 -2.31
CA ASP A 253 -9.12 -16.43 -1.91
C ASP A 253 -10.05 -15.70 -0.93
N ALA A 254 -9.64 -14.53 -0.41
CA ALA A 254 -10.49 -13.70 0.41
C ALA A 254 -11.60 -13.00 -0.44
N PRO A 255 -12.80 -12.79 0.13
CA PRO A 255 -13.86 -12.03 -0.52
C PRO A 255 -13.38 -10.67 -1.03
N PRO A 256 -13.94 -10.15 -2.13
CA PRO A 256 -13.55 -8.85 -2.69
C PRO A 256 -13.60 -7.71 -1.67
N LEU A 257 -14.57 -7.75 -0.76
CA LEU A 257 -14.72 -6.78 0.31
C LEU A 257 -13.49 -6.73 1.23
N LEU A 258 -13.01 -7.89 1.69
CA LEU A 258 -11.83 -7.99 2.54
C LEU A 258 -10.57 -7.46 1.83
N ARG A 259 -10.45 -7.69 0.52
CA ARG A 259 -9.35 -7.15 -0.28
C ARG A 259 -9.35 -5.62 -0.30
N LEU A 260 -10.52 -4.99 -0.48
CA LEU A 260 -10.64 -3.53 -0.40
C LEU A 260 -10.35 -3.00 1.02
N GLN A 261 -10.90 -3.65 2.03
CA GLN A 261 -10.70 -3.29 3.44
C GLN A 261 -9.24 -3.43 3.86
N GLY A 262 -8.53 -4.47 3.41
CA GLY A 262 -7.10 -4.67 3.68
C GLY A 262 -6.25 -3.50 3.19
N ALA A 263 -6.51 -3.00 1.97
CA ALA A 263 -5.80 -1.82 1.45
C ALA A 263 -6.11 -0.55 2.25
N ASN A 264 -7.39 -0.36 2.60
CA ASN A 264 -7.81 0.77 3.42
C ASN A 264 -7.22 0.71 4.84
N TYR A 265 -7.10 -0.48 5.41
CA TYR A 265 -6.57 -0.72 6.74
C TYR A 265 -5.06 -0.53 6.79
N ALA A 266 -4.31 -1.07 5.84
CA ALA A 266 -2.89 -0.76 5.69
C ALA A 266 -2.63 0.76 5.60
N THR A 267 -3.47 1.47 4.83
CA THR A 267 -3.39 2.93 4.75
C THR A 267 -3.71 3.60 6.09
N ALA A 268 -4.72 3.12 6.83
CA ALA A 268 -5.09 3.64 8.15
C ALA A 268 -4.02 3.40 9.22
N VAL A 269 -3.31 2.27 9.15
CA VAL A 269 -2.13 2.00 9.98
C VAL A 269 -1.03 3.02 9.68
N ALA A 270 -0.73 3.27 8.40
CA ALA A 270 0.25 4.28 8.01
C ALA A 270 -0.13 5.69 8.47
N GLU A 271 -1.42 6.06 8.36
CA GLU A 271 -1.95 7.32 8.90
C GLU A 271 -1.80 7.42 10.42
N ASP A 272 -2.03 6.34 11.17
CA ASP A 272 -1.87 6.36 12.63
C ASP A 272 -0.43 6.66 13.03
N PHE A 273 0.55 6.07 12.36
CA PHE A 273 1.96 6.34 12.61
C PHE A 273 2.38 7.75 12.16
N ARG A 274 1.93 8.20 10.97
CA ARG A 274 2.16 9.58 10.51
C ARG A 274 1.65 10.60 11.52
N ASP A 275 0.44 10.41 12.03
CA ASP A 275 -0.18 11.35 12.97
C ASP A 275 0.51 11.35 14.35
N ARG A 276 1.36 10.34 14.64
CA ARG A 276 2.29 10.30 15.79
C ARG A 276 3.65 10.94 15.49
N GLY A 277 3.80 11.57 14.33
CA GLY A 277 5.03 12.21 13.87
C GLY A 277 6.05 11.26 13.24
N LYS A 278 5.65 10.03 12.88
CA LYS A 278 6.56 9.06 12.25
C LYS A 278 6.61 9.22 10.73
N HIS A 279 7.74 8.88 10.15
CA HIS A 279 7.95 8.77 8.71
C HIS A 279 7.74 7.33 8.27
N VAL A 280 6.69 7.10 7.49
CA VAL A 280 6.22 5.77 7.11
C VAL A 280 6.52 5.49 5.64
N LEU A 281 7.04 4.31 5.34
CA LEU A 281 7.02 3.72 4.01
C LEU A 281 5.80 2.82 3.88
N LEU A 282 4.87 3.15 2.98
CA LEU A 282 3.72 2.30 2.65
C LEU A 282 3.99 1.56 1.34
N LEU A 283 4.06 0.23 1.39
CA LEU A 283 4.15 -0.65 0.23
C LEU A 283 2.78 -1.28 -0.02
N MET A 284 2.07 -0.83 -1.05
CA MET A 284 0.73 -1.30 -1.39
C MET A 284 0.79 -2.21 -2.62
N ASP A 285 0.58 -3.50 -2.42
CA ASP A 285 0.67 -4.52 -3.45
C ASP A 285 -0.65 -5.30 -3.58
N SER A 286 -1.57 -4.95 -4.48
CA SER A 286 -1.44 -3.96 -5.57
C SER A 286 -2.69 -3.10 -5.77
N LEU A 287 -2.53 -1.95 -6.43
CA LEU A 287 -3.67 -1.15 -6.90
C LEU A 287 -4.50 -1.89 -7.95
N THR A 288 -3.86 -2.73 -8.78
CA THR A 288 -4.57 -3.57 -9.74
C THR A 288 -5.54 -4.51 -9.02
N ARG A 289 -5.09 -5.21 -7.97
CA ARG A 289 -5.94 -6.11 -7.18
C ARG A 289 -7.04 -5.37 -6.42
N TYR A 290 -6.75 -4.17 -5.93
CA TYR A 290 -7.76 -3.28 -5.33
C TYR A 290 -8.85 -2.89 -6.35
N ALA A 291 -8.46 -2.44 -7.55
CA ALA A 291 -9.41 -2.07 -8.59
C ALA A 291 -10.24 -3.26 -9.09
N MET A 292 -9.62 -4.45 -9.21
CA MET A 292 -10.31 -5.69 -9.56
C MET A 292 -11.35 -6.09 -8.50
N ALA A 293 -11.01 -5.97 -7.21
CA ALA A 293 -11.96 -6.24 -6.13
C ALA A 293 -13.17 -5.28 -6.19
N GLN A 294 -12.93 -3.98 -6.42
CA GLN A 294 -14.02 -3.01 -6.62
C GLN A 294 -14.86 -3.36 -7.85
N ARG A 295 -14.24 -3.81 -8.95
CA ARG A 295 -14.94 -4.25 -10.16
C ARG A 295 -15.88 -5.42 -9.87
N GLU A 296 -15.41 -6.43 -9.13
CA GLU A 296 -16.21 -7.59 -8.76
C GLU A 296 -17.46 -7.19 -7.96
N ILE A 297 -17.31 -6.29 -6.97
CA ILE A 297 -18.42 -5.77 -6.16
C ILE A 297 -19.39 -4.96 -7.03
N ALA A 298 -18.87 -4.02 -7.82
CA ALA A 298 -19.65 -3.12 -8.66
C ALA A 298 -20.50 -3.86 -9.69
N LEU A 299 -19.94 -4.86 -10.36
CA LEU A 299 -20.68 -5.70 -11.31
C LEU A 299 -21.76 -6.53 -10.60
N ALA A 300 -21.49 -7.02 -9.39
CA ALA A 300 -22.45 -7.82 -8.63
C ALA A 300 -23.68 -7.00 -8.18
N ILE A 301 -23.53 -5.70 -7.94
CA ILE A 301 -24.64 -4.78 -7.63
C ILE A 301 -25.27 -4.16 -8.89
N GLY A 302 -24.80 -4.52 -10.09
CA GLY A 302 -25.38 -4.10 -11.37
C GLY A 302 -24.85 -2.79 -11.94
N GLU A 303 -23.71 -2.28 -11.48
CA GLU A 303 -23.05 -1.13 -12.10
C GLU A 303 -22.51 -1.53 -13.50
N PRO A 304 -22.88 -0.82 -14.58
CA PRO A 304 -22.44 -1.19 -15.92
C PRO A 304 -20.93 -0.93 -16.10
N PRO A 305 -20.20 -1.85 -16.78
CA PRO A 305 -18.81 -1.62 -17.11
C PRO A 305 -18.68 -0.54 -18.20
N ALA A 306 -17.79 0.43 -18.00
CA ALA A 306 -17.55 1.52 -18.95
C ALA A 306 -16.22 1.34 -19.68
N THR A 307 -15.10 1.58 -18.99
CA THR A 307 -13.77 1.61 -19.60
C THR A 307 -13.12 0.23 -19.53
N LYS A 308 -13.01 -0.45 -20.68
CA LYS A 308 -12.34 -1.77 -20.80
C LYS A 308 -12.80 -2.80 -19.73
N GLY A 309 -14.11 -2.82 -19.43
CA GLY A 309 -14.68 -3.75 -18.45
C GLY A 309 -14.63 -3.26 -17.00
N TYR A 310 -14.06 -2.09 -16.70
CA TYR A 310 -14.11 -1.48 -15.37
C TYR A 310 -15.29 -0.51 -15.22
N PRO A 311 -16.10 -0.64 -14.16
CA PRO A 311 -17.12 0.34 -13.80
C PRO A 311 -16.52 1.70 -13.37
N PRO A 312 -17.27 2.81 -13.51
CA PRO A 312 -16.84 4.14 -13.06
C PRO A 312 -16.38 4.20 -11.60
N SER A 313 -17.01 3.44 -10.70
CA SER A 313 -16.66 3.42 -9.27
C SER A 313 -15.22 2.98 -8.99
N CYS A 314 -14.63 2.10 -9.83
CA CYS A 314 -13.22 1.71 -9.72
C CYS A 314 -12.30 2.94 -9.83
N PHE A 315 -12.55 3.80 -10.82
CA PHE A 315 -11.73 4.99 -11.06
C PHE A 315 -11.98 6.11 -10.04
N ALA A 316 -13.15 6.13 -9.40
CA ALA A 316 -13.43 7.04 -8.28
C ALA A 316 -12.73 6.59 -6.98
N LYS A 317 -12.60 5.28 -6.76
CA LYS A 317 -11.99 4.69 -5.55
C LYS A 317 -10.46 4.81 -5.53
N LEU A 318 -9.80 4.70 -6.68
CA LEU A 318 -8.33 4.77 -6.76
C LEU A 318 -7.76 6.10 -6.19
N PRO A 319 -8.23 7.29 -6.60
CA PRO A 319 -7.80 8.55 -5.99
C PRO A 319 -8.10 8.61 -4.49
N GLN A 320 -9.27 8.12 -4.05
CA GLN A 320 -9.65 8.15 -2.64
C GLN A 320 -8.68 7.37 -1.75
N LEU A 321 -8.13 6.25 -2.24
CA LEU A 321 -7.11 5.48 -1.53
C LEU A 321 -5.74 6.19 -1.59
N VAL A 322 -5.31 6.60 -2.78
CA VAL A 322 -3.98 7.17 -3.01
C VAL A 322 -3.80 8.52 -2.30
N GLU A 323 -4.81 9.39 -2.31
CA GLU A 323 -4.76 10.73 -1.72
C GLU A 323 -4.65 10.75 -0.18
N ARG A 324 -4.84 9.60 0.48
CA ARG A 324 -4.66 9.46 1.94
C ARG A 324 -3.20 9.47 2.38
N SER A 325 -2.31 9.09 1.47
CA SER A 325 -0.86 9.14 1.67
C SER A 325 -0.30 10.53 1.38
N GLY A 326 0.94 10.78 1.80
CA GLY A 326 1.61 12.06 1.70
C GLY A 326 2.12 12.61 3.03
N ASN A 327 2.69 13.82 3.00
CA ASN A 327 3.14 14.51 4.19
C ASN A 327 1.97 14.92 5.09
N GLY A 328 2.20 14.85 6.40
CA GLY A 328 1.23 15.30 7.39
C GLY A 328 1.10 16.82 7.48
N LEU A 329 0.22 17.24 8.38
CA LEU A 329 -0.03 18.65 8.67
C LEU A 329 1.23 19.32 9.23
N ASN A 330 1.61 20.46 8.67
CA ASN A 330 2.76 21.25 9.13
C ASN A 330 4.07 20.44 9.28
N GLY A 331 4.26 19.38 8.50
CA GLY A 331 5.46 18.53 8.52
C GLY A 331 5.48 17.46 9.62
N VAL A 332 4.37 17.25 10.35
CA VAL A 332 4.26 16.18 11.34
C VAL A 332 4.12 14.84 10.64
N GLY A 333 5.22 14.09 10.60
CA GLY A 333 5.27 12.76 9.97
C GLY A 333 5.01 12.78 8.47
N SER A 334 5.17 11.62 7.83
CA SER A 334 4.92 11.47 6.40
C SER A 334 4.55 10.05 6.04
N ILE A 335 3.79 9.86 4.96
CA ILE A 335 3.60 8.56 4.31
C ILE A 335 4.15 8.67 2.90
N THR A 336 5.30 8.05 2.66
CA THR A 336 5.83 7.84 1.30
C THR A 336 5.33 6.49 0.82
N ALA A 337 4.63 6.45 -0.31
CA ALA A 337 3.90 5.27 -0.74
C ALA A 337 4.36 4.75 -2.10
N PHE A 338 4.60 3.44 -2.18
CA PHE A 338 4.77 2.71 -3.43
C PHE A 338 3.53 1.84 -3.68
N TYR A 339 2.85 2.14 -4.77
CA TYR A 339 1.66 1.45 -5.22
C TYR A 339 2.02 0.56 -6.40
N THR A 340 2.01 -0.76 -6.23
CA THR A 340 2.31 -1.65 -7.35
C THR A 340 1.14 -1.69 -8.33
N VAL A 341 1.46 -1.77 -9.61
CA VAL A 341 0.51 -1.92 -10.71
C VAL A 341 1.00 -3.07 -11.58
N LEU A 342 0.16 -4.08 -11.73
CA LEU A 342 0.45 -5.26 -12.53
C LEU A 342 0.16 -4.96 -13.99
N THR A 343 1.22 -4.80 -14.79
CA THR A 343 1.10 -4.62 -16.24
C THR A 343 1.28 -5.96 -16.93
N GLU A 344 0.21 -6.52 -17.50
CA GLU A 344 0.29 -7.75 -18.29
C GLU A 344 1.01 -7.48 -19.61
N GLY A 345 2.19 -8.08 -19.79
CA GLY A 345 2.90 -8.07 -21.09
C GLY A 345 3.31 -6.70 -21.60
N ASP A 346 3.66 -5.77 -20.70
CA ASP A 346 4.01 -4.38 -21.04
C ASP A 346 2.90 -3.62 -21.80
N ASP A 347 1.64 -4.03 -21.65
CA ASP A 347 0.50 -3.32 -22.25
C ASP A 347 0.37 -1.91 -21.66
N GLN A 348 0.78 -0.92 -22.46
CA GLN A 348 0.67 0.49 -22.10
C GLN A 348 -0.78 0.96 -22.00
N GLN A 349 -1.75 0.17 -22.47
CA GLN A 349 -3.16 0.53 -22.52
C GLN A 349 -3.98 -0.03 -21.34
N ASP A 350 -3.36 -0.57 -20.30
CA ASP A 350 -4.08 -0.97 -19.08
C ASP A 350 -4.74 0.28 -18.44
N PRO A 351 -6.08 0.31 -18.28
CA PRO A 351 -6.77 1.46 -17.72
C PRO A 351 -6.36 1.76 -16.27
N ILE A 352 -5.91 0.76 -15.49
CA ILE A 352 -5.43 0.97 -14.13
C ILE A 352 -4.05 1.61 -14.14
N ALA A 353 -3.18 1.16 -15.05
CA ALA A 353 -1.87 1.78 -15.28
C ALA A 353 -2.00 3.25 -15.67
N ASP A 354 -2.92 3.58 -16.59
CA ASP A 354 -3.15 4.97 -17.01
C ASP A 354 -3.73 5.84 -15.88
N ALA A 355 -4.71 5.32 -15.14
CA ALA A 355 -5.26 6.01 -13.98
C ALA A 355 -4.18 6.24 -12.91
N ALA A 356 -3.33 5.25 -12.64
CA ALA A 356 -2.22 5.36 -11.70
C ALA A 356 -1.20 6.42 -12.13
N ARG A 357 -0.81 6.46 -13.42
CA ARG A 357 0.08 7.50 -13.96
C ARG A 357 -0.51 8.91 -13.83
N ALA A 358 -1.84 9.04 -13.93
CA ALA A 358 -2.51 10.33 -13.80
C ALA A 358 -2.48 10.86 -12.35
N ILE A 359 -2.73 9.98 -11.36
CA ILE A 359 -2.90 10.37 -9.96
C ILE A 359 -1.60 10.36 -9.13
N LEU A 360 -0.58 9.61 -9.55
CA LEU A 360 0.68 9.46 -8.81
C LEU A 360 1.71 10.53 -9.18
N ASP A 361 2.68 10.76 -8.28
CA ASP A 361 3.74 11.75 -8.43
C ASP A 361 4.96 11.21 -9.21
N GLY A 362 4.82 10.06 -9.86
CA GLY A 362 5.90 9.36 -10.53
C GLY A 362 5.65 7.85 -10.61
N HIS A 363 6.55 7.16 -11.30
CA HIS A 363 6.52 5.72 -11.43
C HIS A 363 7.89 5.12 -11.73
N ILE A 364 8.06 3.88 -11.30
CA ILE A 364 9.20 3.01 -11.60
C ILE A 364 8.67 1.84 -12.42
N VAL A 365 9.29 1.58 -13.57
CA VAL A 365 8.92 0.49 -14.47
C VAL A 365 9.97 -0.61 -14.37
N LEU A 366 9.51 -1.84 -14.11
CA LEU A 366 10.34 -3.02 -14.17
C LEU A 366 10.19 -3.69 -15.53
N SER A 367 11.29 -3.74 -16.28
CA SER A 367 11.32 -4.32 -17.62
C SER A 367 11.58 -5.81 -17.61
N ARG A 368 10.81 -6.56 -18.40
CA ARG A 368 11.07 -7.99 -18.64
C ARG A 368 12.39 -8.21 -19.38
N SER A 369 12.75 -7.36 -20.33
CA SER A 369 13.98 -7.53 -21.11
C SER A 369 15.24 -7.41 -20.23
N LEU A 370 15.21 -6.51 -19.24
CA LEU A 370 16.29 -6.39 -18.26
C LEU A 370 16.36 -7.63 -17.35
N ALA A 371 15.20 -8.10 -16.87
CA ALA A 371 15.13 -9.30 -16.02
C ALA A 371 15.65 -10.56 -16.73
N GLU A 372 15.29 -10.76 -18.00
CA GLU A 372 15.75 -11.88 -18.84
C GLU A 372 17.26 -11.80 -19.14
N ALA A 373 17.82 -10.59 -19.20
CA ALA A 373 19.26 -10.36 -19.33
C ALA A 373 20.04 -10.54 -18.01
N GLY A 374 19.37 -10.90 -16.91
CA GLY A 374 20.00 -11.02 -15.59
C GLY A 374 20.29 -9.68 -14.91
N HIS A 375 19.76 -8.57 -15.42
CA HIS A 375 19.95 -7.24 -14.84
C HIS A 375 18.95 -6.98 -13.71
N TYR A 376 19.42 -6.98 -12.46
CA TYR A 376 18.58 -6.73 -11.27
C TYR A 376 19.14 -5.60 -10.39
N PRO A 377 18.27 -4.72 -9.83
CA PRO A 377 16.84 -4.60 -10.11
C PRO A 377 16.56 -4.24 -11.58
N ALA A 378 15.49 -4.79 -12.15
CA ALA A 378 15.17 -4.66 -13.58
C ALA A 378 14.53 -3.30 -13.93
N ILE A 379 15.05 -2.20 -13.39
CA ILE A 379 14.47 -0.86 -13.52
C ILE A 379 14.81 -0.25 -14.88
N ASP A 380 13.78 0.05 -15.66
CA ASP A 380 13.92 0.83 -16.90
C ASP A 380 13.94 2.33 -16.58
N ILE A 381 15.13 2.93 -16.60
CA ILE A 381 15.33 4.36 -16.32
C ILE A 381 14.81 5.28 -17.44
N GLY A 382 14.56 4.74 -18.63
CA GLY A 382 13.97 5.47 -19.76
C GLY A 382 12.48 5.65 -19.55
N GLN A 383 11.80 4.59 -19.13
CA GLN A 383 10.35 4.58 -18.89
C GLN A 383 9.94 5.00 -17.48
N SER A 384 10.88 5.08 -16.54
CA SER A 384 10.62 5.55 -15.17
C SER A 384 10.75 7.07 -15.03
N ALA A 385 10.03 7.64 -14.07
CA ALA A 385 10.11 9.07 -13.75
C ALA A 385 9.68 9.38 -12.30
N SER A 386 10.43 10.25 -11.62
CA SER A 386 9.98 10.91 -10.38
C SER A 386 9.66 12.38 -10.68
N ARG A 387 8.40 12.81 -10.51
CA ARG A 387 8.00 14.19 -10.83
C ARG A 387 8.55 15.19 -9.82
N VAL A 388 8.88 14.75 -8.60
CA VAL A 388 9.37 15.63 -7.53
C VAL A 388 10.89 15.71 -7.46
N MET A 389 11.64 14.91 -8.24
CA MET A 389 13.10 14.83 -8.16
C MET A 389 13.75 16.23 -8.17
N HIS A 390 13.37 17.09 -9.11
CA HIS A 390 13.89 18.47 -9.22
C HIS A 390 13.66 19.37 -7.99
N ASN A 391 12.76 18.98 -7.08
CA ASN A 391 12.46 19.70 -5.84
C ASN A 391 13.20 19.17 -4.61
N VAL A 392 13.79 17.96 -4.70
CA VAL A 392 14.40 17.25 -3.57
C VAL A 392 15.89 16.98 -3.74
N VAL A 393 16.45 17.33 -4.91
CA VAL A 393 17.89 17.19 -5.19
C VAL A 393 18.53 18.53 -5.56
N SER A 394 19.86 18.58 -5.47
CA SER A 394 20.63 19.73 -5.95
C SER A 394 20.58 19.82 -7.48
N ARG A 395 20.81 21.03 -8.01
CA ARG A 395 20.87 21.23 -9.46
C ARG A 395 21.96 20.40 -10.13
N GLU A 396 23.12 20.29 -9.48
CA GLU A 396 24.24 19.49 -9.94
C GLU A 396 23.88 18.01 -10.06
N HIS A 397 23.28 17.44 -9.01
CA HIS A 397 22.77 16.07 -9.03
C HIS A 397 21.76 15.88 -10.17
N PHE A 398 20.80 16.79 -10.31
CA PHE A 398 19.81 16.71 -11.38
C PHE A 398 20.42 16.74 -12.78
N ASP A 399 21.42 17.59 -13.02
CA ASP A 399 22.10 17.73 -14.31
C ASP A 399 22.92 16.46 -14.64
N VAL A 400 23.58 15.85 -13.65
CA VAL A 400 24.28 14.56 -13.79
C VAL A 400 23.30 13.43 -14.14
N ALA A 401 22.18 13.31 -13.41
CA ALA A 401 21.16 12.30 -13.68
C ALA A 401 20.55 12.45 -15.08
N ARG A 402 20.33 13.69 -15.53
CA ARG A 402 19.85 13.98 -16.88
C ARG A 402 20.87 13.56 -17.95
N ARG A 403 22.15 13.83 -17.74
CA ARG A 403 23.23 13.39 -18.65
C ARG A 403 23.32 11.87 -18.70
N PHE A 404 23.28 11.19 -17.55
CA PHE A 404 23.25 9.73 -17.47
C PHE A 404 22.11 9.14 -18.32
N ARG A 405 20.87 9.64 -18.15
CA ARG A 405 19.71 9.19 -18.94
C ARG A 405 19.86 9.48 -20.44
N ALA A 406 20.45 10.61 -20.81
CA ALA A 406 20.70 10.95 -22.21
C ALA A 406 21.69 9.99 -22.87
N ILE A 407 22.78 9.65 -22.17
CA ILE A 407 23.80 8.69 -22.64
C ILE A 407 23.17 7.29 -22.79
N SER A 408 22.46 6.81 -21.76
CA SER A 408 21.76 5.52 -21.81
C SER A 408 20.76 5.44 -22.97
N SER A 409 19.96 6.50 -23.19
CA SER A 409 19.01 6.55 -24.30
C SER A 409 19.68 6.52 -25.67
N ARG A 410 20.88 7.12 -25.82
CA ARG A 410 21.65 7.06 -27.06
C ARG A 410 22.14 5.64 -27.34
N TYR A 411 22.67 4.97 -26.32
CA TYR A 411 23.09 3.58 -26.44
C TYR A 411 21.93 2.69 -26.89
N GLU A 412 20.77 2.75 -26.22
CA GLU A 412 19.62 1.90 -26.56
C GLU A 412 19.12 2.10 -27.99
N LYS A 413 19.16 3.34 -28.52
CA LYS A 413 18.78 3.61 -29.92
C LYS A 413 19.79 3.08 -30.93
N GLY A 414 21.07 3.02 -30.56
CA GLY A 414 22.16 2.55 -31.42
C GLY A 414 22.52 1.07 -31.23
N ARG A 415 21.98 0.41 -30.20
CA ARG A 415 22.38 -0.92 -29.73
C ARG A 415 22.39 -1.95 -30.85
N ASP A 416 21.35 -1.99 -31.68
CA ASP A 416 21.24 -2.99 -32.75
C ASP A 416 22.34 -2.80 -33.81
N LEU A 417 22.71 -1.56 -34.14
CA LEU A 417 23.79 -1.25 -35.09
C LEU A 417 25.17 -1.68 -34.55
N VAL A 418 25.37 -1.50 -33.24
CA VAL A 418 26.59 -1.93 -32.56
C VAL A 418 26.67 -3.46 -32.52
N GLN A 419 25.58 -4.15 -32.18
CA GLN A 419 25.53 -5.61 -32.08
C GLN A 419 25.78 -6.32 -33.41
N ILE A 420 25.31 -5.76 -34.53
CA ILE A 420 25.56 -6.33 -35.87
C ILE A 420 26.91 -5.92 -36.46
N GLY A 421 27.71 -5.11 -35.74
CA GLY A 421 29.01 -4.62 -36.21
C GLY A 421 28.93 -3.60 -37.35
N ALA A 422 27.78 -2.96 -37.57
CA ALA A 422 27.57 -1.96 -38.62
C ALA A 422 28.00 -0.54 -38.19
N TYR A 423 28.21 -0.32 -36.89
CA TYR A 423 28.67 0.96 -36.36
C TYR A 423 30.19 1.13 -36.54
N VAL A 424 30.62 2.32 -36.98
CA VAL A 424 32.03 2.69 -37.15
C VAL A 424 32.39 3.74 -36.09
N GLN A 425 33.39 3.43 -35.26
CA GLN A 425 33.87 4.35 -34.23
C GLN A 425 34.33 5.68 -34.84
N GLY A 426 34.03 6.79 -34.16
CA GLY A 426 34.34 8.15 -34.61
C GLY A 426 33.31 8.76 -35.58
N SER A 427 32.30 7.99 -36.01
CA SER A 427 31.22 8.50 -36.86
C SER A 427 30.20 9.34 -36.09
N ASP A 428 29.97 9.02 -34.82
CA ASP A 428 29.12 9.78 -33.90
C ASP A 428 29.77 9.84 -32.51
N PRO A 429 30.45 10.94 -32.14
CA PRO A 429 31.09 11.08 -30.83
C PRO A 429 30.16 10.86 -29.65
N ALA A 430 28.86 11.15 -29.82
CA ALA A 430 27.86 10.97 -28.77
C ALA A 430 27.45 9.50 -28.59
N LEU A 431 27.48 8.70 -29.66
CA LEU A 431 27.27 7.26 -29.59
C LEU A 431 28.54 6.53 -29.14
N ASP A 432 29.72 7.01 -29.53
CA ASP A 432 31.00 6.53 -29.00
C ASP A 432 31.07 6.66 -27.48
N GLU A 433 30.71 7.83 -26.94
CA GLU A 433 30.58 8.04 -25.48
C GLU A 433 29.61 7.04 -24.84
N ALA A 434 28.46 6.81 -25.49
CA ALA A 434 27.44 5.91 -24.97
C ALA A 434 27.86 4.44 -24.99
N ILE A 435 28.58 3.99 -26.03
CA ILE A 435 29.14 2.63 -26.12
C ILE A 435 30.19 2.43 -25.02
N ARG A 436 31.10 3.39 -24.87
CA ARG A 436 32.18 3.33 -23.88
C ARG A 436 31.65 3.26 -22.44
N LEU A 437 30.63 4.06 -22.13
CA LEU A 437 30.05 4.15 -20.79
C LEU A 437 28.99 3.08 -20.50
N HIS A 438 28.54 2.32 -21.49
CA HIS A 438 27.43 1.38 -21.32
C HIS A 438 27.69 0.34 -20.22
N GLN A 439 28.87 -0.28 -20.19
CA GLN A 439 29.19 -1.32 -19.22
C GLN A 439 29.27 -0.75 -17.78
N PRO A 440 30.05 0.31 -17.50
CA PRO A 440 30.05 0.96 -16.18
C PRO A 440 28.66 1.44 -15.73
N MET A 441 27.86 2.00 -16.65
CA MET A 441 26.50 2.43 -16.35
C MET A 441 25.58 1.25 -16.01
N SER A 442 25.75 0.11 -16.68
CA SER A 442 24.97 -1.09 -16.39
C SER A 442 25.32 -1.66 -15.03
N GLU A 443 26.60 -1.69 -14.66
CA GLU A 443 27.06 -2.08 -13.32
C GLU A 443 26.54 -1.12 -12.25
N TYR A 444 26.52 0.19 -12.52
CA TYR A 444 25.90 1.16 -11.63
C TYR A 444 24.40 0.90 -11.43
N LEU A 445 23.66 0.41 -12.43
CA LEU A 445 22.23 0.13 -12.28
C LEU A 445 21.92 -1.19 -11.56
N GLN A 446 22.86 -2.14 -11.54
CA GLN A 446 22.67 -3.47 -10.93
C GLN A 446 23.01 -3.50 -9.44
N GLN A 447 22.10 -4.00 -8.60
CA GLN A 447 22.32 -4.07 -7.16
C GLN A 447 21.86 -5.42 -6.61
N GLU A 448 22.75 -6.05 -5.84
CA GLU A 448 22.42 -7.29 -5.14
C GLU A 448 21.36 -7.06 -4.04
N MET A 449 20.50 -8.06 -3.82
CA MET A 449 19.38 -7.95 -2.89
C MET A 449 19.80 -7.68 -1.43
N HIS A 450 21.00 -8.12 -1.03
CA HIS A 450 21.53 -7.99 0.33
C HIS A 450 22.45 -6.78 0.53
N VAL A 451 22.61 -5.94 -0.50
CA VAL A 451 23.46 -4.75 -0.46
C VAL A 451 22.56 -3.51 -0.40
N ALA A 452 22.76 -2.67 0.60
CA ALA A 452 22.14 -1.35 0.67
C ALA A 452 23.00 -0.32 -0.07
N ALA A 453 22.37 0.66 -0.72
CA ALA A 453 23.05 1.77 -1.37
C ALA A 453 22.57 3.11 -0.78
N PRO A 454 23.32 3.69 0.18
CA PRO A 454 22.98 4.97 0.78
C PRO A 454 22.82 6.08 -0.25
N PHE A 455 22.05 7.11 0.08
CA PHE A 455 21.75 8.20 -0.85
C PHE A 455 23.02 8.92 -1.35
N GLU A 456 23.89 9.37 -0.45
CA GLU A 456 25.10 10.12 -0.80
C GLU A 456 26.04 9.29 -1.70
N ASP A 457 26.26 8.02 -1.34
CA ASP A 457 27.08 7.08 -2.11
C ASP A 457 26.50 6.87 -3.51
N SER A 458 25.17 6.75 -3.62
CA SER A 458 24.48 6.57 -4.90
C SER A 458 24.72 7.76 -5.84
N VAL A 459 24.66 8.98 -5.31
CA VAL A 459 24.89 10.21 -6.09
C VAL A 459 26.34 10.32 -6.53
N GLN A 460 27.30 10.06 -5.63
CA GLN A 460 28.73 10.11 -5.93
C GLN A 460 29.12 9.06 -6.98
N GLN A 461 28.65 7.82 -6.82
CA GLN A 461 28.92 6.75 -7.78
C GLN A 461 28.35 7.07 -9.15
N MET A 462 27.13 7.64 -9.23
CA MET A 462 26.53 8.04 -10.50
C MET A 462 27.36 9.08 -11.25
N ALA A 463 27.85 10.09 -10.54
CA ALA A 463 28.71 11.12 -11.12
C ALA A 463 30.02 10.51 -11.63
N ALA A 464 30.68 9.69 -10.80
CA ALA A 464 31.91 9.01 -11.15
C ALA A 464 31.75 8.12 -12.40
N THR A 465 30.62 7.42 -12.55
CA THR A 465 30.35 6.54 -13.70
C THR A 465 30.39 7.29 -15.03
N ILE A 466 29.88 8.53 -15.10
CA ILE A 466 29.84 9.30 -16.35
C ILE A 466 31.05 10.23 -16.54
N GLU A 467 31.91 10.34 -15.53
CA GLU A 467 33.16 11.11 -15.54
C GLU A 467 34.40 10.25 -15.81
N LEU A 468 34.25 8.94 -16.00
CA LEU A 468 35.34 8.08 -16.48
C LEU A 468 35.90 8.69 -17.78
N GLU A 469 37.06 9.36 -17.68
CA GLU A 469 37.80 9.89 -18.84
C GLU A 469 38.38 8.74 -19.66
N GLU A 470 38.87 9.03 -20.88
CA GLU A 470 39.70 8.11 -21.66
C GLU A 470 41.03 7.87 -20.90
N GLY A 471 41.00 6.99 -19.90
CA GLY A 471 42.21 6.40 -19.35
C GLY A 471 42.81 5.45 -20.38
N ASP A 472 43.78 5.96 -21.15
CA ASP A 472 44.93 5.31 -21.80
C ASP A 472 44.84 3.78 -22.05
N ASP A 473 43.72 3.32 -22.59
CA ASP A 473 43.56 1.94 -23.02
C ASP A 473 44.19 1.80 -24.40
N GLY A 474 45.52 1.69 -24.38
CA GLY A 474 46.31 1.16 -25.47
C GLY A 474 45.88 -0.27 -25.79
N TRP A 475 44.79 -0.41 -26.55
CA TRP A 475 44.46 -1.64 -27.26
C TRP A 475 45.44 -1.79 -28.44
N ARG A 476 46.48 -2.58 -28.21
CA ARG A 476 47.26 -3.25 -29.26
C ARG A 476 46.59 -4.54 -29.69
#